data_AF-A0A7Y7M126-F1
#
_entry.id   AF-A0A7Y7M126-F1
#
_cell.length_a   1.000
_cell.length_b   1.000
_cell.length_c   1.000
_cell.angle_alpha   90.00
_cell.angle_beta   90.00
_cell.angle_gamma   90.00
#
_symmetry.space_group_name_H-M   'P 1'
#
loop_
_entity.id
_entity.type
_entity.pdbx_description
1 polymer ?
#
loop_
_entity_poly.entity_id
_entity_poly.type
_entity_poly.pdbx_seq_one_letter_code
_entity_poly.pdbx_strand_id
1 'polypeptide(L)'
;MSSEGFDAMMDGVEARIDDALAEAAFKAMEHIHTMTTPKVPIETGNLAGSGAVSNTGPASAQIYYPGPYARYQEYGVSKNGLPLRHEHGQSFFLITTMVAEKDAAIEVAAQVIRDAID
;
A
#
# COMPACT_ATOMS: atom_id res chain seq x y z
N MET A 1 37.75 2.29 18.13
CA MET A 1 36.67 3.31 18.22
C MET A 1 36.34 3.47 19.69
N SER A 2 36.21 4.70 20.18
CA SER A 2 35.61 4.97 21.49
C SER A 2 34.11 4.63 21.44
N SER A 3 33.47 4.42 22.59
CA SER A 3 32.01 4.25 22.66
C SER A 3 31.28 5.42 22.00
N GLU A 4 31.74 6.66 22.27
CA GLU A 4 31.17 7.89 21.67
C GLU A 4 31.22 7.89 20.13
N GLY A 5 32.27 7.33 19.53
CA GLY A 5 32.38 7.25 18.07
C GLY A 5 31.48 6.18 17.46
N PHE A 6 31.15 5.12 18.21
CA PHE A 6 30.19 4.11 17.80
C PHE A 6 28.75 4.61 17.96
N ASP A 7 28.45 5.30 19.05
CA ASP A 7 27.13 5.88 19.32
C ASP A 7 26.74 6.89 18.23
N ALA A 8 27.65 7.81 17.87
CA ALA A 8 27.41 8.78 16.79
C ALA A 8 27.20 8.11 15.41
N MET A 9 27.82 6.95 15.17
CA MET A 9 27.59 6.17 13.95
C MET A 9 26.19 5.55 13.94
N MET A 10 25.74 5.02 15.08
CA MET A 10 24.40 4.44 15.23
C MET A 10 23.31 5.51 15.09
N ASP A 11 23.48 6.67 15.72
CA ASP A 11 22.56 7.81 15.57
C ASP A 11 22.40 8.22 14.10
N GLY A 12 23.51 8.20 13.34
CA GLY A 12 23.50 8.49 11.91
C GLY A 12 22.75 7.43 11.08
N VAL A 13 22.83 6.15 11.47
CA VAL A 13 22.07 5.07 10.83
C VAL A 13 20.59 5.21 11.14
N GLU A 14 20.22 5.48 12.39
CA GLU A 14 18.83 5.68 12.80
C GLU A 14 18.17 6.83 12.05
N ALA A 15 18.85 7.97 11.92
CA ALA A 15 18.34 9.11 11.16
C ALA A 15 18.08 8.77 9.68
N ARG A 16 19.00 8.02 9.04
CA ARG A 16 18.84 7.58 7.65
C ARG A 16 17.67 6.62 7.47
N ILE A 17 17.43 5.75 8.45
CA ILE A 17 16.26 4.86 8.47
C ILE A 17 14.98 5.69 8.58
N ASP A 18 14.91 6.60 9.55
CA ASP A 18 13.74 7.44 9.80
C ASP A 18 13.35 8.28 8.58
N ASP A 19 14.34 8.87 7.90
CA ASP A 19 14.14 9.63 6.66
C ASP A 19 13.60 8.76 5.51
N ALA A 20 13.93 7.46 5.49
CA ALA A 20 13.51 6.51 4.46
C ALA A 20 12.13 5.89 4.71
N LEU A 21 11.60 5.93 5.93
CA LEU A 21 10.35 5.25 6.31
C LEU A 21 9.15 5.69 5.45
N ALA A 22 9.06 6.99 5.13
CA ALA A 22 7.95 7.51 4.35
C ALA A 22 7.98 7.00 2.90
N GLU A 23 9.17 6.94 2.29
CA GLU A 23 9.34 6.39 0.95
C GLU A 23 9.13 4.87 0.93
N ALA A 24 9.64 4.17 1.95
CA ALA A 24 9.46 2.73 2.10
C ALA A 24 7.97 2.36 2.18
N ALA A 25 7.21 3.06 3.02
CA ALA A 25 5.76 2.89 3.15
C ALA A 25 5.03 3.20 1.84
N PHE A 26 5.42 4.28 1.14
CA PHE A 26 4.84 4.66 -0.14
C PHE A 26 5.04 3.57 -1.19
N LYS A 27 6.28 3.11 -1.41
CA LYS A 27 6.59 2.10 -2.43
C LYS A 27 5.95 0.75 -2.14
N ALA A 28 5.91 0.34 -0.87
CA ALA A 28 5.17 -0.86 -0.48
C ALA A 28 3.69 -0.75 -0.87
N MET A 29 3.09 0.42 -0.67
CA MET A 29 1.69 0.66 -1.01
C MET A 29 1.46 0.80 -2.53
N GLU A 30 2.42 1.35 -3.28
CA GLU A 30 2.42 1.33 -4.75
C GLU A 30 2.51 -0.08 -5.33
N HIS A 31 3.29 -0.97 -4.72
CA HIS A 31 3.32 -2.38 -5.09
C HIS A 31 1.92 -2.98 -4.96
N ILE A 32 1.29 -2.82 -3.79
CA ILE A 32 -0.09 -3.28 -3.58
C ILE A 32 -1.04 -2.66 -4.60
N HIS A 33 -0.95 -1.36 -4.89
CA HIS A 33 -1.78 -0.69 -5.89
C HIS A 33 -1.61 -1.28 -7.30
N THR A 34 -0.38 -1.55 -7.71
CA THR A 34 -0.04 -2.17 -9.00
C THR A 34 -0.68 -3.56 -9.11
N MET A 35 -0.55 -4.38 -8.08
CA MET A 35 -1.11 -5.73 -8.04
C MET A 35 -2.64 -5.75 -7.87
N THR A 36 -3.20 -4.67 -7.32
CA THR A 36 -4.64 -4.50 -7.12
C THR A 36 -5.33 -4.08 -8.42
N THR A 37 -4.71 -3.18 -9.18
CA THR A 37 -5.25 -2.57 -10.41
C THR A 37 -5.96 -3.54 -11.36
N PRO A 38 -5.39 -4.71 -11.75
CA PRO A 38 -6.05 -5.63 -12.68
C PRO A 38 -7.29 -6.34 -12.10
N LYS A 39 -7.45 -6.32 -10.78
CA LYS A 39 -8.57 -6.95 -10.05
C LYS A 39 -9.71 -5.96 -9.78
N VAL A 40 -9.48 -4.67 -10.02
CA VAL A 40 -10.43 -3.59 -9.77
C VAL A 40 -11.62 -3.70 -10.73
N PRO A 41 -12.87 -3.75 -10.23
CA PRO A 41 -14.04 -3.98 -11.08
C PRO A 41 -14.52 -2.78 -11.88
N ILE A 42 -14.74 -2.97 -13.19
CA ILE A 42 -15.28 -1.94 -14.08
C ILE A 42 -16.80 -1.89 -13.93
N GLU A 43 -17.32 -0.95 -13.12
CA GLU A 43 -18.74 -0.59 -13.09
C GLU A 43 -18.99 0.84 -13.61
N THR A 44 -20.23 1.11 -14.02
CA THR A 44 -20.75 2.34 -14.65
C THR A 44 -20.72 3.61 -13.76
N GLY A 45 -19.85 3.67 -12.75
CA GLY A 45 -19.68 4.81 -11.86
C GLY A 45 -18.25 5.02 -11.32
N ASN A 46 -17.26 4.33 -11.89
CA ASN A 46 -15.81 4.29 -11.63
C ASN A 46 -15.37 3.09 -10.80
N LEU A 47 -14.46 2.29 -11.39
CA LEU A 47 -13.29 1.66 -10.77
C LEU A 47 -12.46 0.87 -11.82
N ALA A 48 -11.41 1.48 -12.33
CA ALA A 48 -10.20 0.91 -12.91
C ALA A 48 -9.34 2.13 -13.21
N GLY A 49 -8.14 2.23 -12.64
CA GLY A 49 -7.32 3.44 -12.74
C GLY A 49 -7.78 4.65 -11.92
N SER A 50 -8.78 4.50 -11.04
CA SER A 50 -9.19 5.56 -10.10
C SER A 50 -8.51 5.47 -8.73
N GLY A 51 -7.71 4.42 -8.50
CA GLY A 51 -6.93 4.24 -7.29
C GLY A 51 -5.77 5.23 -7.23
N ALA A 52 -5.50 5.75 -6.05
CA ALA A 52 -4.34 6.60 -5.79
C ALA A 52 -3.65 6.19 -4.50
N VAL A 53 -2.32 6.26 -4.51
CA VAL A 53 -1.48 6.06 -3.33
C VAL A 53 -1.07 7.41 -2.76
N SER A 54 -1.11 7.54 -1.44
CA SER A 54 -0.66 8.76 -0.76
C SER A 54 -0.06 8.44 0.59
N ASN A 55 0.96 9.19 1.00
CA ASN A 55 1.48 9.16 2.37
C ASN A 55 0.46 9.76 3.34
N THR A 56 0.36 9.15 4.51
CA THR A 56 -0.53 9.57 5.61
C THR A 56 0.23 9.93 6.87
N GLY A 57 1.54 9.68 6.91
CA GLY A 57 2.41 9.93 8.04
C GLY A 57 3.85 9.48 7.77
N PRO A 58 4.75 9.61 8.76
CA PRO A 58 6.18 9.32 8.60
C PRO A 58 6.52 7.89 8.20
N ALA A 59 5.69 6.92 8.58
CA ALA A 59 5.87 5.51 8.25
C ALA A 59 4.56 4.87 7.76
N SER A 60 3.69 5.67 7.13
CA SER A 60 2.37 5.23 6.71
C SER A 60 1.96 5.79 5.36
N ALA A 61 1.38 4.91 4.55
CA ALA A 61 0.77 5.22 3.27
C ALA A 61 -0.58 4.52 3.15
N GLN A 62 -1.42 4.97 2.23
CA GLN A 62 -2.73 4.38 1.95
C GLN A 62 -2.98 4.27 0.45
N ILE A 63 -3.86 3.34 0.07
CA ILE A 63 -4.52 3.34 -1.25
C ILE A 63 -5.94 3.79 -1.04
N TYR A 64 -6.37 4.77 -1.82
CA TYR A 64 -7.75 5.23 -1.84
C TYR A 64 -8.39 4.96 -3.19
N TYR A 65 -9.56 4.34 -3.17
CA TYR A 65 -10.42 4.16 -4.32
C TYR A 65 -11.73 4.95 -4.10
N PRO A 66 -12.03 5.95 -4.95
CA PRO A 66 -13.28 6.70 -4.85
C PRO A 66 -14.47 5.88 -5.36
N GLY A 67 -15.65 6.22 -4.88
CA GLY A 67 -16.92 5.76 -5.45
C GLY A 67 -17.73 4.83 -4.55
N PRO A 68 -19.01 4.60 -4.90
CA PRO A 68 -19.92 3.78 -4.09
C PRO A 68 -19.48 2.31 -4.05
N TYR A 69 -18.88 1.78 -5.11
CA TYR A 69 -18.43 0.38 -5.16
C TYR A 69 -17.33 0.08 -4.13
N ALA A 70 -16.34 0.98 -3.98
CA ALA A 70 -15.25 0.83 -3.03
C ALA A 70 -15.72 0.69 -1.57
N ARG A 71 -16.91 1.23 -1.22
CA ARG A 71 -17.50 1.13 0.13
C ARG A 71 -18.12 -0.22 0.45
N TYR A 72 -18.38 -1.02 -0.58
CA TYR A 72 -19.09 -2.29 -0.47
C TYR A 72 -18.21 -3.48 -0.85
N GLN A 73 -16.97 -3.23 -1.25
CA GLN A 73 -16.05 -4.25 -1.72
C GLN A 73 -15.79 -5.34 -0.67
N GLU A 74 -15.81 -5.01 0.63
CA GLU A 74 -15.61 -5.95 1.73
C GLU A 74 -16.87 -6.73 2.13
N TYR A 75 -18.02 -6.42 1.50
CA TYR A 75 -19.29 -7.11 1.78
C TYR A 75 -19.75 -7.95 0.58
N GLY A 76 -19.21 -7.69 -0.61
CA GLY A 76 -19.65 -8.36 -1.85
C GLY A 76 -21.09 -8.03 -2.26
N VAL A 77 -21.78 -7.15 -1.52
CA VAL A 77 -23.16 -6.73 -1.75
C VAL A 77 -23.28 -5.20 -1.70
N SER A 78 -24.02 -4.63 -2.64
CA SER A 78 -24.31 -3.20 -2.74
C SER A 78 -25.18 -2.71 -1.57
N LYS A 79 -25.36 -1.38 -1.49
CA LYS A 79 -26.28 -0.71 -0.55
C LYS A 79 -27.72 -1.24 -0.55
N ASN A 80 -28.14 -1.91 -1.63
CA ASN A 80 -29.48 -2.47 -1.79
C ASN A 80 -29.54 -3.98 -1.46
N GLY A 81 -28.48 -4.57 -0.90
CA GLY A 81 -28.42 -5.99 -0.57
C GLY A 81 -28.25 -6.92 -1.77
N LEU A 82 -28.07 -6.38 -2.97
CA LEU A 82 -27.79 -7.15 -4.19
C LEU A 82 -26.29 -7.41 -4.32
N PRO A 83 -25.85 -8.59 -4.79
CA PRO A 83 -24.45 -8.84 -5.10
C PRO A 83 -23.85 -7.74 -5.98
N LEU A 84 -22.63 -7.32 -5.66
CA LEU A 84 -21.88 -6.39 -6.51
C LEU A 84 -21.65 -7.05 -7.88
N ARG A 85 -22.17 -6.45 -8.96
CA ARG A 85 -21.97 -6.98 -10.31
C ARG A 85 -20.65 -6.47 -10.86
N HIS A 86 -19.98 -7.31 -11.62
CA HIS A 86 -18.69 -6.99 -12.20
C HIS A 86 -18.51 -7.85 -13.45
N GLU A 87 -18.45 -7.22 -14.62
CA GLU A 87 -18.12 -7.92 -15.88
C GLU A 87 -16.62 -8.27 -15.93
N HIS A 88 -15.81 -7.47 -15.25
CA HIS A 88 -14.37 -7.62 -15.08
C HIS A 88 -13.97 -7.34 -13.62
N GLY A 89 -12.89 -7.95 -13.14
CA GLY A 89 -12.38 -7.80 -11.77
C GLY A 89 -12.99 -8.79 -10.77
N GLN A 90 -12.90 -8.49 -9.47
CA GLN A 90 -13.49 -9.30 -8.40
C GLN A 90 -13.94 -8.45 -7.20
N SER A 91 -14.94 -8.93 -6.45
CA SER A 91 -15.18 -8.46 -5.07
C SER A 91 -13.92 -8.67 -4.21
N PHE A 92 -13.79 -7.94 -3.10
CA PHE A 92 -12.65 -8.08 -2.17
C PHE A 92 -11.27 -7.84 -2.81
N PHE A 93 -11.20 -7.16 -3.95
CA PHE A 93 -9.96 -6.97 -4.72
C PHE A 93 -8.82 -6.36 -3.89
N LEU A 94 -9.11 -5.42 -2.98
CA LEU A 94 -8.10 -4.86 -2.07
C LEU A 94 -7.63 -5.85 -1.02
N ILE A 95 -8.54 -6.40 -0.19
CA ILE A 95 -8.14 -7.27 0.92
C ILE A 95 -7.47 -8.56 0.44
N THR A 96 -7.95 -9.14 -0.66
CA THR A 96 -7.31 -10.32 -1.26
C THR A 96 -5.92 -10.00 -1.77
N THR A 97 -5.70 -8.82 -2.34
CA THR A 97 -4.36 -8.40 -2.78
C THR A 97 -3.45 -8.09 -1.61
N MET A 98 -3.94 -7.38 -0.59
CA MET A 98 -3.14 -7.11 0.62
C MET A 98 -2.67 -8.39 1.28
N VAL A 99 -3.54 -9.40 1.40
CA VAL A 99 -3.17 -10.70 1.98
C VAL A 99 -2.17 -11.45 1.10
N ALA A 100 -2.38 -11.47 -0.22
CA ALA A 100 -1.52 -12.19 -1.16
C ALA A 100 -0.13 -11.56 -1.31
N GLU A 101 -0.05 -10.23 -1.26
CA GLU A 101 1.16 -9.46 -1.59
C GLU A 101 1.87 -8.90 -0.36
N LYS A 102 1.43 -9.21 0.86
CA LYS A 102 1.99 -8.65 2.10
C LYS A 102 3.51 -8.81 2.19
N ASP A 103 4.03 -9.99 1.87
CA ASP A 103 5.45 -10.32 2.06
C ASP A 103 6.30 -9.63 0.98
N ALA A 104 5.79 -9.56 -0.25
CA ALA A 104 6.43 -8.80 -1.34
C ALA A 104 6.45 -7.30 -1.05
N ALA A 105 5.36 -6.74 -0.51
CA ALA A 105 5.28 -5.32 -0.13
C ALA A 105 6.24 -4.99 1.03
N ILE A 106 6.36 -5.88 2.03
CA ILE A 106 7.34 -5.75 3.11
C ILE A 106 8.76 -5.77 2.55
N GLU A 107 9.05 -6.65 1.59
CA GLU A 107 10.38 -6.71 0.98
C GLU A 107 10.70 -5.45 0.16
N VAL A 108 9.73 -4.88 -0.54
CA VAL A 108 9.88 -3.57 -1.21
C VAL A 108 10.25 -2.48 -0.20
N ALA A 109 9.54 -2.40 0.93
CA ALA A 109 9.89 -1.44 1.99
C ALA A 109 11.28 -1.71 2.59
N ALA A 110 11.60 -2.98 2.84
CA ALA A 110 12.89 -3.38 3.39
C ALA A 110 14.04 -2.99 2.45
N GLN A 111 13.86 -3.15 1.13
CA GLN A 111 14.88 -2.76 0.16
C GLN A 111 15.14 -1.25 0.18
N VAL A 112 14.09 -0.41 0.29
CA VAL A 112 14.27 1.05 0.43
C VAL A 112 15.09 1.39 1.66
N ILE A 113 14.83 0.73 2.79
CA ILE A 113 15.57 0.96 4.04
C ILE A 113 17.03 0.50 3.90
N ARG A 114 17.29 -0.65 3.26
CA ARG A 114 18.66 -1.13 3.00
C ARG A 114 19.43 -0.14 2.13
N ASP A 115 18.84 0.30 1.03
CA ASP A 115 19.44 1.30 0.14
C ASP A 115 19.74 2.62 0.86
N ALA A 116 18.93 2.96 1.88
CA ALA A 116 19.11 4.17 2.65
C ALA A 116 20.26 4.09 3.67
N ILE A 117 20.71 2.90 4.08
CA ILE A 117 21.79 2.72 5.07
C ILE A 117 23.11 2.21 4.48
N ASP A 118 23.07 1.66 3.26
CA ASP A 118 24.26 1.32 2.46
C ASP A 118 25.12 2.56 2.12
#